data_AF-A0A1C7NRL7-F1
#
_entry.id   AF-A0A1C7NRL7-F1
#
_cell.length_a   1.000
_cell.length_b   1.000
_cell.length_c   1.000
_cell.angle_alpha   90.00
_cell.angle_beta   90.00
_cell.angle_gamma   90.00
#
_symmetry.space_group_name_H-M   'P 1'
#
loop_
_entity.id
_entity.type
_entity.pdbx_description
1 polymer ?
#
loop_
_entity_poly.entity_id
_entity_poly.type
_entity_poly.pdbx_seq_one_letter_code
_entity_poly.pdbx_strand_id
1 'polypeptide(L)'
;MLKLVSAASFANSYCIKHSNNPDNDVIAICTGSQTKSLSEAVLTDSTISSNRIHYDLKCSVSTAECASVKETIDAAIDAISSTFRFEVPLYINVSFADFCQSSSTCQYNLNRSIAATYPSASYAMVDSTDNVVRLYPQALLKQFTNLAVKPNWAEYDMNVQLNSKINWYFVNDSQDIQSDQVDLFLNVIHEIIHGLGFMTSWSDNLYSRLQPLITDGLNRFVTPISLAKISNNDIMKNSEANMPFWGFAEYAFDKLLYFVDSNNSTKPLSSITTSLNSFANSNTSFNSLLDFANSWYKSGEYKTASDVYTKAVTGFDILAMVNNEPVFYLETFLNPFSSGSSLCHVDHAKYASSAEYLMVYVADKGFNRKKFEVTFPGGPVGPSLLRFVSGLGYALNATHNLTPTRPPLTYWGPSQSLVNTPSNPSPIVSVDSNGPAHLPTARASDVSTSNAQALKYDRNWLLILLLSHFLQLIYFQL
;
A
#
# COMPACT_ATOMS: atom_id res chain seq x y z
N MET A 1 -9.10 -37.43 -34.92
CA MET A 1 -8.03 -37.28 -33.91
C MET A 1 -8.20 -35.93 -33.22
N LEU A 2 -9.00 -35.86 -32.15
CA LEU A 2 -9.03 -34.71 -31.25
C LEU A 2 -7.83 -34.84 -30.30
N LYS A 3 -6.88 -33.90 -30.35
CA LYS A 3 -5.89 -33.76 -29.28
C LYS A 3 -6.62 -33.21 -28.06
N LEU A 4 -6.73 -34.03 -27.01
CA LEU A 4 -7.03 -33.56 -25.67
C LEU A 4 -5.98 -32.50 -25.30
N VAL A 5 -6.43 -31.25 -25.15
CA VAL A 5 -5.65 -30.22 -24.47
C VAL A 5 -5.56 -30.66 -23.01
N SER A 6 -4.36 -31.00 -22.55
CA SER A 6 -4.11 -31.35 -21.16
C SER A 6 -4.61 -30.21 -20.26
N ALA A 7 -5.40 -30.54 -19.25
CA ALA A 7 -5.75 -29.62 -18.17
C ALA A 7 -4.46 -29.01 -17.62
N ALA A 8 -4.32 -27.69 -17.72
CA ALA A 8 -3.23 -26.99 -17.06
C ALA A 8 -3.32 -27.30 -15.56
N SER A 9 -2.29 -27.92 -14.99
CA SER A 9 -2.22 -28.15 -13.55
C SER A 9 -2.11 -26.80 -12.87
N PHE A 10 -3.18 -26.36 -12.19
CA PHE A 10 -3.11 -25.21 -11.31
C PHE A 10 -2.24 -25.58 -10.11
N ALA A 11 -1.16 -24.82 -9.86
CA ALA A 11 -0.39 -24.96 -8.64
C ALA A 11 -1.16 -24.28 -7.49
N ASN A 12 -1.24 -24.96 -6.34
CA ASN A 12 -1.58 -24.31 -5.09
C ASN A 12 -0.51 -23.23 -4.83
N SER A 13 -0.88 -21.96 -5.04
CA SER A 13 0.00 -20.82 -4.80
C SER A 13 -0.43 -20.12 -3.52
N TYR A 14 0.55 -19.80 -2.68
CA TYR A 14 0.30 -18.97 -1.51
C TYR A 14 0.10 -17.52 -1.96
N CYS A 15 -1.01 -16.92 -1.54
CA CYS A 15 -1.33 -15.54 -1.84
C CYS A 15 -2.08 -14.89 -0.68
N ILE A 16 -2.02 -13.57 -0.60
CA ILE A 16 -2.87 -12.77 0.28
C ILE A 16 -4.02 -12.27 -0.57
N LYS A 17 -5.26 -12.55 -0.15
CA LYS A 17 -6.44 -11.86 -0.70
C LYS A 17 -6.68 -10.63 0.14
N HIS A 18 -6.54 -9.46 -0.46
CA HIS A 18 -6.68 -8.22 0.30
C HIS A 18 -8.15 -7.85 0.41
N SER A 19 -8.51 -7.29 1.56
CA SER A 19 -9.82 -6.71 1.77
C SER A 19 -9.69 -5.21 2.09
N ASN A 20 -10.82 -4.50 2.12
CA ASN A 20 -10.85 -3.09 2.54
C ASN A 20 -10.30 -2.89 3.97
N ASN A 21 -10.23 -3.94 4.76
CA ASN A 21 -9.58 -3.92 6.07
C ASN A 21 -8.29 -4.76 6.02
N PRO A 22 -7.10 -4.13 5.97
CA PRO A 22 -5.83 -4.84 5.93
C PRO A 22 -5.57 -5.71 7.17
N ASP A 23 -6.31 -5.52 8.27
CA ASP A 23 -6.23 -6.41 9.44
C ASP A 23 -6.67 -7.86 9.15
N ASN A 24 -7.40 -8.09 8.05
CA ASN A 24 -7.88 -9.40 7.65
C ASN A 24 -6.97 -10.09 6.61
N ASP A 25 -5.91 -9.40 6.16
CA ASP A 25 -5.04 -9.88 5.11
C ASP A 25 -4.10 -10.96 5.68
N VAL A 26 -4.23 -12.18 5.17
CA VAL A 26 -3.47 -13.36 5.62
C VAL A 26 -3.06 -14.17 4.40
N ILE A 27 -1.84 -14.72 4.42
CA ILE A 27 -1.44 -15.65 3.37
C ILE A 27 -2.25 -16.94 3.48
N ALA A 28 -2.81 -17.36 2.37
CA ALA A 28 -3.59 -18.57 2.24
C ALA A 28 -3.24 -19.27 0.94
N ILE A 29 -3.60 -20.53 0.82
CA ILE A 29 -3.59 -21.20 -0.48
C ILE A 29 -4.73 -20.61 -1.30
N CYS A 30 -4.39 -19.96 -2.40
CA CYS A 30 -5.37 -19.36 -3.27
C CYS A 30 -5.89 -20.41 -4.24
N THR A 31 -6.94 -21.10 -3.80
CA THR A 31 -7.78 -21.92 -4.66
C THR A 31 -8.67 -20.98 -5.47
N GLY A 32 -8.70 -21.20 -6.77
CA GLY A 32 -9.47 -20.41 -7.69
C GLY A 32 -10.96 -20.42 -7.40
N SER A 33 -11.58 -19.25 -7.29
CA SER A 33 -13.04 -19.16 -7.40
C SER A 33 -13.41 -19.27 -8.88
N GLN A 34 -14.57 -19.86 -9.20
CA GLN A 34 -15.07 -19.86 -10.57
C GLN A 34 -15.16 -18.40 -11.06
N THR A 35 -14.61 -18.15 -12.25
CA THR A 35 -14.77 -16.89 -12.97
C THR A 35 -16.25 -16.60 -13.10
N LYS A 36 -16.76 -15.59 -12.39
CA LYS A 36 -18.03 -15.00 -12.79
C LYS A 36 -17.78 -14.30 -14.11
N SER A 37 -18.63 -14.50 -15.11
CA SER A 37 -18.51 -13.76 -16.37
C SER A 37 -18.59 -12.27 -16.07
N LEU A 38 -17.72 -11.48 -16.70
CA LEU A 38 -17.87 -10.02 -16.74
C LEU A 38 -19.33 -9.67 -17.03
N SER A 39 -19.82 -8.58 -16.45
CA SER A 39 -21.18 -8.14 -16.75
C SER A 39 -21.36 -7.99 -18.27
N GLU A 40 -22.54 -8.34 -18.80
CA GLU A 40 -22.84 -8.19 -20.24
C GLU A 40 -22.57 -6.75 -20.73
N ALA A 41 -22.63 -5.76 -19.83
CA ALA A 41 -22.28 -4.37 -20.11
C ALA A 41 -20.80 -4.15 -20.49
N VAL A 42 -19.86 -4.93 -19.94
CA VAL A 42 -18.42 -4.87 -20.28
C VAL A 42 -18.13 -5.56 -21.62
N LEU A 43 -18.94 -6.56 -21.98
CA LEU A 43 -18.77 -7.34 -23.22
C LEU A 43 -19.54 -6.76 -24.41
N THR A 44 -20.55 -5.92 -24.17
CA THR A 44 -21.39 -5.31 -25.23
C THR A 44 -20.94 -3.93 -25.68
N ASP A 45 -19.90 -3.36 -25.06
CA ASP A 45 -19.23 -2.20 -25.61
C ASP A 45 -18.42 -2.61 -26.85
N SER A 46 -19.12 -2.59 -27.99
CA SER A 46 -18.57 -2.86 -29.32
C SER A 46 -17.50 -1.85 -29.78
N THR A 47 -17.13 -0.90 -28.92
CA THR A 47 -15.82 -0.26 -28.95
C THR A 47 -14.82 -1.04 -28.09
N ILE A 48 -14.46 -2.26 -28.53
CA ILE A 48 -13.22 -2.90 -28.05
C ILE A 48 -12.07 -2.06 -28.61
N SER A 49 -11.79 -0.97 -27.92
CA SER A 49 -10.63 -0.14 -28.14
C SER A 49 -9.38 -0.99 -27.89
N SER A 50 -8.25 -0.53 -28.40
CA SER A 50 -6.93 -1.12 -28.10
C SER A 50 -6.58 -1.14 -26.59
N ASN A 51 -7.45 -0.61 -25.73
CA ASN A 51 -7.27 -0.49 -24.31
C ASN A 51 -7.34 -1.86 -23.62
N ARG A 52 -6.37 -2.11 -22.74
CA ARG A 52 -6.18 -3.36 -22.02
C ARG A 52 -6.63 -3.25 -20.56
N ILE A 53 -7.21 -2.12 -20.16
CA ILE A 53 -7.79 -1.93 -18.82
C ILE A 53 -9.31 -1.89 -18.96
N HIS A 54 -9.98 -2.72 -18.19
CA HIS A 54 -11.44 -2.77 -18.09
C HIS A 54 -11.85 -2.52 -16.64
N TYR A 55 -13.03 -1.95 -16.43
CA TYR A 55 -13.54 -1.71 -15.08
C TYR A 55 -15.04 -1.91 -14.98
N ASP A 56 -15.48 -2.29 -13.77
CA ASP A 56 -16.87 -2.21 -13.35
C ASP A 56 -17.01 -1.07 -12.34
N LEU A 57 -17.98 -0.17 -12.55
CA LEU A 57 -18.22 0.99 -11.68
C LEU A 57 -19.52 0.85 -10.90
N LYS A 58 -19.40 0.89 -9.58
CA LYS A 58 -20.54 1.02 -8.66
C LYS A 58 -20.64 2.46 -8.12
N CYS A 59 -21.60 3.22 -8.64
CA CYS A 59 -21.93 4.55 -8.15
C CYS A 59 -23.05 4.52 -7.11
N SER A 60 -22.93 5.34 -6.07
CA SER A 60 -24.00 5.61 -5.08
C SER A 60 -24.43 7.08 -5.06
N VAL A 61 -24.41 7.73 -6.23
CA VAL A 61 -24.76 9.16 -6.44
C VAL A 61 -25.80 9.31 -7.56
N SER A 62 -26.15 10.56 -7.90
CA SER A 62 -27.08 10.83 -9.01
C SER A 62 -26.58 10.28 -10.35
N THR A 63 -27.49 9.98 -11.27
CA THR A 63 -27.13 9.45 -12.61
C THR A 63 -26.22 10.41 -13.38
N ALA A 64 -26.45 11.73 -13.27
CA ALA A 64 -25.66 12.74 -13.97
C ALA A 64 -24.22 12.84 -13.42
N GLU A 65 -24.08 12.80 -12.09
CA GLU A 65 -22.77 12.80 -11.44
C GLU A 65 -22.02 11.49 -11.74
N CYS A 66 -22.70 10.33 -11.68
CA CYS A 66 -22.10 9.06 -12.04
C CYS A 66 -21.63 9.01 -13.50
N ALA A 67 -22.35 9.64 -14.43
CA ALA A 67 -21.91 9.76 -15.82
C ALA A 67 -20.60 10.56 -15.94
N SER A 68 -20.46 11.65 -15.16
CA SER A 68 -19.24 12.47 -15.12
C SER A 68 -18.06 11.74 -14.48
N VAL A 69 -18.32 10.94 -13.45
CA VAL A 69 -17.35 10.01 -12.86
C VAL A 69 -16.88 8.99 -13.90
N LYS A 70 -17.82 8.36 -14.62
CA LYS A 70 -17.51 7.38 -15.68
C LYS A 70 -16.61 8.00 -16.76
N GLU A 71 -17.00 9.16 -17.29
CA GLU A 71 -16.24 9.86 -18.33
C GLU A 71 -14.82 10.24 -17.86
N THR A 72 -14.70 10.64 -16.58
CA THR A 72 -13.39 10.94 -15.97
C THR A 72 -12.52 9.69 -15.83
N ILE A 73 -13.10 8.55 -15.44
CA ILE A 73 -12.40 7.27 -15.36
C ILE A 73 -11.95 6.79 -16.75
N ASP A 74 -12.82 6.89 -17.75
CA ASP A 74 -12.50 6.53 -19.15
C ASP A 74 -11.29 7.34 -19.64
N ALA A 75 -11.29 8.65 -19.44
CA ALA A 75 -10.17 9.52 -19.80
C ALA A 75 -8.87 9.15 -19.08
N ALA A 76 -8.93 8.84 -17.78
CA ALA A 76 -7.77 8.42 -16.99
C ALA A 76 -7.20 7.07 -17.49
N ILE A 77 -8.06 6.12 -17.82
CA ILE A 77 -7.70 4.82 -18.38
C ILE A 77 -7.06 4.95 -19.76
N ASP A 78 -7.52 5.89 -20.59
CA ASP A 78 -6.88 6.21 -21.87
C ASP A 78 -5.49 6.82 -21.67
N ALA A 79 -5.33 7.73 -20.71
CA ALA A 79 -4.03 8.31 -20.37
C ALA A 79 -3.03 7.23 -19.91
N ILE A 80 -3.45 6.31 -19.05
CA ILE A 80 -2.62 5.17 -18.61
C ILE A 80 -2.29 4.27 -19.79
N SER A 81 -3.26 3.95 -20.64
CA SER A 81 -3.03 3.07 -21.80
C SER A 81 -2.14 3.70 -22.87
N SER A 82 -2.09 5.03 -22.94
CA SER A 82 -1.11 5.76 -23.77
C SER A 82 0.32 5.66 -23.23
N THR A 83 0.49 5.34 -21.95
CA THR A 83 1.79 5.23 -21.28
C THR A 83 2.28 3.77 -21.21
N PHE A 84 1.41 2.87 -20.79
CA PHE A 84 1.72 1.47 -20.51
C PHE A 84 1.35 0.56 -21.68
N ARG A 85 2.17 -0.46 -21.91
CA ARG A 85 1.89 -1.54 -22.84
C ARG A 85 1.60 -2.82 -22.07
N PHE A 86 0.37 -2.97 -21.58
CA PHE A 86 -0.04 -4.18 -20.86
C PHE A 86 -0.05 -5.40 -21.79
N GLU A 87 0.67 -6.45 -21.40
CA GLU A 87 0.75 -7.71 -22.14
C GLU A 87 -0.49 -8.59 -21.87
N VAL A 88 -1.08 -8.42 -20.69
CA VAL A 88 -2.30 -9.10 -20.26
C VAL A 88 -3.30 -8.05 -19.77
N PRO A 89 -4.59 -8.14 -20.17
CA PRO A 89 -5.60 -7.19 -19.72
C PRO A 89 -5.75 -7.13 -18.20
N LEU A 90 -6.08 -5.94 -17.69
CA LEU A 90 -6.39 -5.66 -16.30
C LEU A 90 -7.88 -5.42 -16.10
N TYR A 91 -8.40 -5.86 -14.97
CA TYR A 91 -9.79 -5.69 -14.54
C TYR A 91 -9.84 -4.97 -13.20
N ILE A 92 -10.59 -3.89 -13.12
CA ILE A 92 -10.65 -3.01 -11.95
C ILE A 92 -12.07 -2.97 -11.41
N ASN A 93 -12.23 -3.16 -10.10
CA ASN A 93 -13.50 -2.91 -9.42
C ASN A 93 -13.47 -1.49 -8.84
N VAL A 94 -14.34 -0.60 -9.31
CA VAL A 94 -14.38 0.80 -8.89
C VAL A 94 -15.65 1.08 -8.10
N SER A 95 -15.52 1.71 -6.93
CA SER A 95 -16.65 2.24 -6.17
C SER A 95 -16.57 3.76 -6.03
N PHE A 96 -17.69 4.44 -6.28
CA PHE A 96 -17.86 5.87 -6.03
C PHE A 96 -19.01 6.06 -5.05
N ALA A 97 -18.68 6.23 -3.77
CA ALA A 97 -19.65 6.19 -2.68
C ALA A 97 -19.22 7.03 -1.48
N ASP A 98 -20.16 7.32 -0.59
CA ASP A 98 -19.87 8.03 0.66
C ASP A 98 -19.20 7.08 1.63
N PHE A 99 -17.91 7.32 1.90
CA PHE A 99 -17.12 6.50 2.83
C PHE A 99 -17.75 6.44 4.24
N CYS A 100 -18.50 7.46 4.63
CA CYS A 100 -19.17 7.54 5.93
C CYS A 100 -20.48 6.74 6.01
N GLN A 101 -21.12 6.44 4.88
CA GLN A 101 -22.32 5.59 4.86
C GLN A 101 -21.96 4.12 4.63
N SER A 102 -20.84 3.86 3.95
CA SER A 102 -20.35 2.50 3.69
C SER A 102 -19.48 1.93 4.81
N SER A 103 -19.00 2.76 5.76
CA SER A 103 -18.27 2.32 6.96
C SER A 103 -18.93 2.91 8.22
N SER A 104 -19.17 2.09 9.23
CA SER A 104 -19.83 2.50 10.49
C SER A 104 -18.98 3.40 11.40
N THR A 105 -17.86 3.94 10.90
CA THR A 105 -16.78 4.56 11.68
C THR A 105 -16.34 5.92 11.16
N CYS A 106 -17.24 6.74 10.61
CA CYS A 106 -16.89 8.13 10.29
C CYS A 106 -16.94 9.01 11.54
N GLN A 107 -15.77 9.36 12.08
CA GLN A 107 -15.63 10.55 12.94
C GLN A 107 -15.56 11.78 12.02
N TYR A 108 -16.56 12.65 12.10
CA TYR A 108 -16.80 13.77 11.17
C TYR A 108 -15.69 14.85 11.11
N ASN A 109 -14.59 14.72 11.88
CA ASN A 109 -13.61 15.78 12.12
C ASN A 109 -12.14 15.42 11.84
N LEU A 110 -11.84 14.36 11.07
CA LEU A 110 -10.47 14.03 10.67
C LEU A 110 -10.38 13.90 9.15
N ASN A 111 -9.24 14.32 8.59
CA ASN A 111 -8.82 14.22 7.18
C ASN A 111 -9.51 13.06 6.46
N ARG A 112 -10.52 13.36 5.65
CA ARG A 112 -11.24 12.34 4.89
C ARG A 112 -10.25 11.77 3.86
N SER A 113 -9.96 10.48 3.94
CA SER A 113 -9.41 9.76 2.80
C SER A 113 -10.31 10.06 1.60
N ILE A 114 -9.72 10.63 0.56
CA ILE A 114 -10.41 11.08 -0.65
C ILE A 114 -10.57 9.91 -1.62
N ALA A 115 -9.62 8.99 -1.60
CA ALA A 115 -9.60 7.76 -2.36
C ALA A 115 -8.69 6.74 -1.67
N ALA A 116 -8.80 5.48 -2.08
CA ALA A 116 -7.91 4.40 -1.68
C ALA A 116 -7.93 3.26 -2.71
N THR A 117 -6.77 2.63 -2.91
CA THR A 117 -6.61 1.48 -3.79
C THR A 117 -5.80 0.37 -3.16
N TYR A 118 -6.23 -0.86 -3.38
CA TYR A 118 -5.50 -2.05 -2.98
C TYR A 118 -5.65 -3.16 -4.03
N PRO A 119 -4.62 -4.01 -4.22
CA PRO A 119 -4.71 -5.16 -5.11
C PRO A 119 -5.76 -6.14 -4.59
N SER A 120 -6.47 -6.87 -5.46
CA SER A 120 -7.41 -7.90 -4.97
C SER A 120 -6.68 -9.10 -4.38
N ALA A 121 -5.51 -9.42 -4.94
CA ALA A 121 -4.64 -10.48 -4.46
C ALA A 121 -3.17 -10.15 -4.72
N SER A 122 -2.30 -10.61 -3.83
CA SER A 122 -0.85 -10.60 -4.04
C SER A 122 -0.28 -11.99 -3.81
N TYR A 123 0.52 -12.48 -4.75
CA TYR A 123 1.05 -13.84 -4.74
C TYR A 123 2.48 -13.86 -4.22
N ALA A 124 2.78 -14.81 -3.32
CA ALA A 124 4.12 -14.98 -2.77
C ALA A 124 5.02 -15.68 -3.80
N MET A 125 6.03 -14.94 -4.27
CA MET A 125 7.02 -15.38 -5.24
C MET A 125 8.41 -15.27 -4.63
N VAL A 126 9.29 -16.20 -4.97
CA VAL A 126 10.73 -16.08 -4.71
C VAL A 126 11.37 -15.45 -5.93
N ASP A 127 12.02 -14.31 -5.72
CA ASP A 127 12.89 -13.70 -6.71
C ASP A 127 14.23 -14.46 -6.73
N SER A 128 14.55 -15.12 -7.84
CA SER A 128 15.74 -15.97 -7.93
C SER A 128 17.05 -15.18 -7.99
N THR A 129 16.99 -13.85 -8.12
CA THR A 129 18.18 -12.99 -8.16
C THR A 129 18.77 -12.72 -6.77
N ASP A 130 17.94 -12.73 -5.73
CA ASP A 130 18.34 -12.50 -4.34
C ASP A 130 17.77 -13.51 -3.33
N ASN A 131 16.96 -14.47 -3.80
CA ASN A 131 16.26 -15.48 -3.00
C ASN A 131 15.32 -14.92 -1.93
N VAL A 132 14.82 -13.69 -2.11
CA VAL A 132 13.86 -13.07 -1.18
C VAL A 132 12.43 -13.37 -1.61
N VAL A 133 11.58 -13.68 -0.63
CA VAL A 133 10.13 -13.85 -0.82
C VAL A 133 9.47 -12.48 -0.90
N ARG A 134 8.76 -12.23 -2.01
CA ARG A 134 7.99 -11.01 -2.22
C ARG A 134 6.57 -11.33 -2.66
N LEU A 135 5.65 -10.50 -2.21
CA LEU A 135 4.26 -10.46 -2.63
C LEU A 135 4.17 -9.61 -3.90
N TYR A 136 3.78 -10.25 -4.99
CA TYR A 136 3.52 -9.56 -6.26
C TYR A 136 2.03 -9.30 -6.40
N PRO A 137 1.59 -8.03 -6.46
CA PRO A 137 0.21 -7.70 -6.81
C PRO A 137 -0.22 -8.40 -8.09
N GLN A 138 -1.46 -8.90 -8.14
CA GLN A 138 -1.99 -9.64 -9.29
C GLN A 138 -1.80 -8.87 -10.61
N ALA A 139 -2.07 -7.57 -10.60
CA ALA A 139 -1.90 -6.69 -11.76
C ALA A 139 -0.48 -6.73 -12.33
N LEU A 140 0.53 -6.77 -11.44
CA LEU A 140 1.94 -6.83 -11.80
C LEU A 140 2.33 -8.24 -12.25
N LEU A 141 1.98 -9.27 -11.46
CA LEU A 141 2.39 -10.64 -11.75
C LEU A 141 1.84 -11.14 -13.09
N LYS A 142 0.63 -10.71 -13.49
CA LYS A 142 0.05 -11.02 -14.81
C LYS A 142 0.91 -10.55 -15.98
N GLN A 143 1.75 -9.52 -15.79
CA GLN A 143 2.66 -9.04 -16.84
C GLN A 143 3.91 -9.93 -16.99
N PHE A 144 4.14 -10.89 -16.08
CA PHE A 144 5.18 -11.92 -16.23
C PHE A 144 4.61 -13.06 -17.10
N THR A 145 4.62 -12.86 -18.42
CA THR A 145 3.97 -13.76 -19.38
C THR A 145 4.60 -15.15 -19.50
N ASN A 146 5.84 -15.32 -19.00
CA ASN A 146 6.62 -16.56 -19.05
C ASN A 146 6.62 -17.36 -17.74
N LEU A 147 5.64 -17.16 -16.85
CA LEU A 147 5.51 -17.98 -15.64
C LEU A 147 5.22 -19.45 -16.00
N ALA A 148 5.93 -20.38 -15.33
CA ALA A 148 5.80 -21.81 -15.57
C ALA A 148 4.37 -22.34 -15.30
N VAL A 149 3.71 -21.77 -14.28
CA VAL A 149 2.31 -22.03 -13.95
C VAL A 149 1.63 -20.67 -13.76
N LYS A 150 0.42 -20.51 -14.28
CA LYS A 150 -0.40 -19.32 -14.04
C LYS A 150 -1.36 -19.60 -12.88
N PRO A 151 -1.47 -18.73 -11.87
CA PRO A 151 -2.46 -18.89 -10.81
C PRO A 151 -3.86 -18.80 -11.39
N ASN A 152 -4.84 -19.31 -10.64
CA ASN A 152 -6.21 -18.88 -10.89
C ASN A 152 -6.39 -17.48 -10.30
N TRP A 153 -6.41 -16.48 -11.18
CA TRP A 153 -6.52 -15.08 -10.84
C TRP A 153 -7.86 -14.78 -10.14
N ALA A 154 -7.86 -13.84 -9.22
CA ALA A 154 -9.10 -13.20 -8.78
C ALA A 154 -9.78 -12.48 -9.96
N GLU A 155 -11.09 -12.29 -9.86
CA GLU A 155 -11.92 -11.63 -10.89
C GLU A 155 -11.38 -10.25 -11.27
N TYR A 156 -11.12 -9.41 -10.27
CA TYR A 156 -10.48 -8.11 -10.44
C TYR A 156 -9.03 -8.17 -9.99
N ASP A 157 -8.17 -7.40 -10.64
CA ASP A 157 -6.76 -7.24 -10.28
C ASP A 157 -6.57 -6.26 -9.11
N MET A 158 -7.43 -5.26 -9.01
CA MET A 158 -7.41 -4.23 -7.96
C MET A 158 -8.80 -3.66 -7.68
N ASN A 159 -8.93 -3.02 -6.53
CA ASN A 159 -10.14 -2.32 -6.11
C ASN A 159 -9.79 -0.85 -5.88
N VAL A 160 -10.51 0.05 -6.54
CA VAL A 160 -10.37 1.50 -6.42
C VAL A 160 -11.61 2.05 -5.73
N GLN A 161 -11.41 2.83 -4.67
CA GLN A 161 -12.48 3.44 -3.89
C GLN A 161 -12.35 4.95 -3.95
N LEU A 162 -13.43 5.62 -4.33
CA LEU A 162 -13.50 7.06 -4.52
C LEU A 162 -14.59 7.63 -3.63
N ASN A 163 -14.24 8.60 -2.79
CA ASN A 163 -15.16 9.18 -1.82
C ASN A 163 -16.08 10.22 -2.48
N SER A 164 -17.37 9.94 -2.55
CA SER A 164 -18.35 10.85 -3.16
C SER A 164 -18.65 12.11 -2.34
N LYS A 165 -18.03 12.27 -1.17
CA LYS A 165 -18.15 13.50 -0.35
C LYS A 165 -17.09 14.55 -0.63
N ILE A 166 -16.17 14.28 -1.55
CA ILE A 166 -15.19 15.26 -2.00
C ILE A 166 -15.82 16.12 -3.09
N ASN A 167 -15.51 17.42 -3.08
CA ASN A 167 -15.89 18.32 -4.15
C ASN A 167 -14.98 18.06 -5.36
N TRP A 168 -15.38 17.12 -6.21
CA TRP A 168 -14.59 16.72 -7.37
C TRP A 168 -14.74 17.71 -8.53
N TYR A 169 -13.67 17.84 -9.30
CA TYR A 169 -13.65 18.40 -10.64
C TYR A 169 -13.59 17.25 -11.66
N PHE A 170 -14.49 17.28 -12.63
CA PHE A 170 -14.61 16.24 -13.67
C PHE A 170 -14.04 16.72 -15.00
N VAL A 171 -13.65 15.79 -15.86
CA VAL A 171 -13.05 16.12 -17.17
C VAL A 171 -14.01 16.85 -18.11
N ASN A 172 -15.32 16.69 -17.90
CA ASN A 172 -16.39 17.28 -18.71
C ASN A 172 -16.95 18.58 -18.10
N ASP A 173 -16.38 19.06 -16.99
CA ASP A 173 -16.75 20.35 -16.42
C ASP A 173 -16.39 21.49 -17.39
N SER A 174 -17.39 22.32 -17.70
CA SER A 174 -17.22 23.43 -18.65
C SER A 174 -16.42 24.61 -18.10
N GLN A 175 -16.31 24.72 -16.78
CA GLN A 175 -15.56 25.77 -16.09
C GLN A 175 -14.17 25.27 -15.70
N ASP A 176 -13.27 26.18 -15.41
CA ASP A 176 -11.99 25.81 -14.79
C ASP A 176 -12.22 25.35 -13.33
N ILE A 177 -11.33 24.47 -12.87
CA ILE A 177 -11.34 23.95 -11.50
C ILE A 177 -11.30 25.08 -10.47
N GLN A 178 -12.18 25.00 -9.47
CA GLN A 178 -12.26 25.97 -8.38
C GLN A 178 -11.26 25.65 -7.26
N SER A 179 -10.90 26.65 -6.47
CA SER A 179 -9.89 26.53 -5.40
C SER A 179 -10.22 25.52 -4.30
N ASP A 180 -11.48 25.09 -4.20
CA ASP A 180 -11.94 24.12 -3.22
C ASP A 180 -12.20 22.72 -3.80
N GLN A 181 -12.07 22.56 -5.13
CA GLN A 181 -12.26 21.30 -5.85
C GLN A 181 -10.96 20.50 -5.96
N VAL A 182 -11.09 19.18 -6.09
CA VAL A 182 -9.97 18.24 -6.34
C VAL A 182 -10.14 17.61 -7.72
N ASP A 183 -9.06 17.50 -8.49
CA ASP A 183 -9.10 16.90 -9.83
C ASP A 183 -9.24 15.37 -9.77
N LEU A 184 -10.42 14.85 -10.11
CA LEU A 184 -10.69 13.42 -10.04
C LEU A 184 -9.87 12.61 -11.07
N PHE A 185 -9.54 13.17 -12.23
CA PHE A 185 -8.76 12.47 -13.25
C PHE A 185 -7.37 12.13 -12.73
N LEU A 186 -6.69 13.09 -12.09
CA LEU A 186 -5.36 12.86 -11.52
C LEU A 186 -5.42 11.85 -10.38
N ASN A 187 -6.44 11.94 -9.53
CA ASN A 187 -6.66 10.98 -8.46
C ASN A 187 -6.91 9.56 -8.99
N VAL A 188 -7.70 9.37 -10.04
CA VAL A 188 -7.91 8.03 -10.63
C VAL A 188 -6.59 7.45 -11.15
N ILE A 189 -5.74 8.26 -11.80
CA ILE A 189 -4.43 7.80 -12.26
C ILE A 189 -3.53 7.42 -11.07
N HIS A 190 -3.46 8.28 -10.06
CA HIS A 190 -2.71 8.06 -8.82
C HIS A 190 -3.09 6.73 -8.15
N GLU A 191 -4.40 6.53 -7.98
CA GLU A 191 -4.98 5.30 -7.42
C GLU A 191 -4.64 4.07 -8.25
N ILE A 192 -4.72 4.14 -9.58
CA ILE A 192 -4.34 3.01 -10.44
C ILE A 192 -2.83 2.72 -10.32
N ILE A 193 -1.95 3.72 -10.22
CA ILE A 193 -0.51 3.51 -10.01
C ILE A 193 -0.25 2.75 -8.69
N HIS A 194 -0.98 3.05 -7.61
CA HIS A 194 -0.96 2.22 -6.40
C HIS A 194 -1.39 0.78 -6.70
N GLY A 195 -2.50 0.58 -7.40
CA GLY A 195 -2.99 -0.76 -7.79
C GLY A 195 -2.04 -1.55 -8.71
N LEU A 196 -1.19 -0.85 -9.47
CA LEU A 196 -0.09 -1.44 -10.24
C LEU A 196 1.11 -1.83 -9.35
N GLY A 197 1.06 -1.56 -8.05
CA GLY A 197 2.07 -2.01 -7.09
C GLY A 197 3.05 -0.92 -6.65
N PHE A 198 2.71 0.37 -6.82
CA PHE A 198 3.40 1.45 -6.11
C PHE A 198 2.95 1.48 -4.65
N MET A 199 3.39 0.52 -3.84
CA MET A 199 3.01 0.43 -2.43
C MET A 199 4.04 -0.38 -1.66
N THR A 200 4.34 0.06 -0.44
CA THR A 200 5.28 -0.63 0.44
C THR A 200 4.57 -1.65 1.33
N SER A 201 5.27 -2.72 1.69
CA SER A 201 4.82 -3.63 2.74
C SER A 201 5.17 -3.14 4.16
N TRP A 202 6.03 -2.13 4.25
CA TRP A 202 6.51 -1.58 5.52
C TRP A 202 5.40 -0.76 6.20
N SER A 203 5.07 -1.12 7.44
CA SER A 203 4.02 -0.46 8.21
C SER A 203 4.29 -0.52 9.72
N ASP A 204 3.58 0.31 10.47
CA ASP A 204 3.55 0.28 11.94
C ASP A 204 2.43 -0.62 12.50
N ASN A 205 1.88 -1.53 11.68
CA ASN A 205 0.80 -2.44 12.07
C ASN A 205 1.21 -3.36 13.22
N LEU A 206 2.41 -3.97 13.16
CA LEU A 206 2.90 -4.82 14.25
C LEU A 206 3.14 -4.00 15.53
N TYR A 207 3.68 -2.78 15.41
CA TYR A 207 3.81 -1.88 16.55
C TYR A 207 2.46 -1.58 17.20
N SER A 208 1.46 -1.19 16.41
CA SER A 208 0.11 -0.88 16.89
C SER A 208 -0.56 -2.08 17.60
N ARG A 209 -0.18 -3.31 17.23
CA ARG A 209 -0.66 -4.55 17.86
C ARG A 209 0.05 -4.88 19.17
N LEU A 210 1.33 -4.57 19.27
CA LEU A 210 2.12 -4.86 20.48
C LEU A 210 2.05 -3.73 21.52
N GLN A 211 1.81 -2.49 21.10
CA GLN A 211 1.75 -1.32 21.98
C GLN A 211 0.75 -1.48 23.14
N PRO A 212 -0.46 -2.05 22.97
CA PRO A 212 -1.37 -2.26 24.10
C PRO A 212 -0.86 -3.28 25.14
N LEU A 213 0.08 -4.15 24.76
CA LEU A 213 0.65 -5.18 25.63
C LEU A 213 1.90 -4.69 26.37
N ILE A 214 2.63 -3.74 25.79
CA ILE A 214 3.87 -3.18 26.33
C ILE A 214 3.67 -1.68 26.51
N THR A 215 3.07 -1.30 27.64
CA THR A 215 2.63 0.08 27.92
C THR A 215 3.79 1.05 28.12
N ASP A 216 4.94 0.57 28.60
CA ASP A 216 6.13 1.37 28.88
C ASP A 216 7.35 0.83 28.11
N GLY A 217 8.11 1.74 27.50
CA GLY A 217 9.42 1.41 26.91
C GLY A 217 9.39 0.71 25.55
N LEU A 218 8.23 0.60 24.88
CA LEU A 218 8.15 0.16 23.49
C LEU A 218 8.45 1.35 22.56
N ASN A 219 9.64 1.35 21.98
CA ASN A 219 10.00 2.26 20.90
C ASN A 219 9.12 2.00 19.69
N ARG A 220 8.81 3.04 18.91
CA ARG A 220 8.15 2.86 17.63
C ARG A 220 9.03 2.06 16.68
N PHE A 221 8.42 1.21 15.87
CA PHE A 221 9.10 0.40 14.88
C PHE A 221 8.18 0.17 13.68
N VAL A 222 8.77 -0.11 12.51
CA VAL A 222 8.06 -0.60 11.33
C VAL A 222 8.62 -1.94 10.90
N THR A 223 7.78 -2.79 10.33
CA THR A 223 8.19 -4.07 9.73
C THR A 223 7.52 -4.23 8.37
N PRO A 224 8.07 -5.07 7.47
CA PRO A 224 7.32 -5.57 6.34
C PRO A 224 6.08 -6.35 6.81
N ILE A 225 5.21 -6.74 5.87
CA ILE A 225 4.01 -7.50 6.21
C ILE A 225 4.39 -8.90 6.74
N SER A 226 3.78 -9.29 7.86
CA SER A 226 3.90 -10.65 8.39
C SER A 226 3.13 -11.62 7.50
N LEU A 227 3.76 -12.73 7.13
CA LEU A 227 3.09 -13.82 6.42
C LEU A 227 2.04 -14.51 7.28
N ALA A 228 2.22 -14.52 8.60
CA ALA A 228 1.26 -15.10 9.55
C ALA A 228 0.26 -14.05 10.07
N LYS A 229 -0.99 -14.48 10.33
CA LYS A 229 -2.04 -13.63 10.91
C LYS A 229 -1.72 -13.28 12.36
N ILE A 230 -1.76 -11.99 12.68
CA ILE A 230 -1.74 -11.48 14.06
C ILE A 230 -3.05 -10.71 14.26
N SER A 231 -4.15 -11.34 14.67
CA SER A 231 -5.45 -10.64 14.64
C SER A 231 -5.68 -9.76 15.89
N ASN A 232 -6.23 -8.56 15.68
CA ASN A 232 -6.56 -7.61 16.76
C ASN A 232 -7.63 -8.17 17.73
N ASN A 233 -8.51 -9.06 17.25
CA ASN A 233 -9.49 -9.72 18.10
C ASN A 233 -8.85 -10.69 19.11
N ASP A 234 -7.62 -11.14 18.84
CA ASP A 234 -6.92 -12.09 19.71
C ASP A 234 -6.29 -11.40 20.93
N ILE A 235 -5.96 -10.11 20.85
CA ILE A 235 -5.42 -9.33 21.99
C ILE A 235 -6.36 -9.35 23.20
N MET A 236 -7.68 -9.26 22.98
CA MET A 236 -8.68 -9.14 24.04
C MET A 236 -9.49 -10.42 24.31
N LYS A 237 -9.53 -11.38 23.38
CA LYS A 237 -10.35 -12.59 23.51
C LYS A 237 -9.54 -13.90 23.59
N ASN A 238 -8.36 -13.94 22.97
CA ASN A 238 -7.59 -15.16 22.77
C ASN A 238 -6.09 -14.91 22.93
N SER A 239 -5.68 -14.17 23.96
CA SER A 239 -4.24 -13.93 24.19
C SER A 239 -3.47 -15.24 24.36
N GLU A 240 -4.14 -16.31 24.78
CA GLU A 240 -3.63 -17.69 24.94
C GLU A 240 -3.63 -18.53 23.65
N ALA A 241 -4.06 -17.99 22.50
CA ALA A 241 -3.97 -18.73 21.25
C ALA A 241 -2.53 -18.74 20.73
N ASN A 242 -2.10 -19.89 20.22
CA ASN A 242 -0.80 -20.03 19.60
C ASN A 242 -0.62 -19.02 18.46
N MET A 243 0.50 -18.28 18.48
CA MET A 243 0.83 -17.24 17.52
C MET A 243 1.89 -17.71 16.53
N PRO A 244 1.52 -18.00 15.27
CA PRO A 244 2.50 -18.45 14.28
C PRO A 244 3.37 -17.30 13.77
N PHE A 245 4.62 -17.61 13.43
CA PHE A 245 5.53 -16.74 12.68
C PHE A 245 6.08 -17.51 11.48
N TRP A 246 5.71 -17.04 10.29
CA TRP A 246 6.15 -17.62 9.01
C TRP A 246 7.20 -16.76 8.30
N GLY A 247 7.60 -15.65 8.92
CA GLY A 247 8.47 -14.63 8.33
C GLY A 247 7.71 -13.37 7.93
N PHE A 248 8.49 -12.34 7.63
CA PHE A 248 8.11 -11.11 6.96
C PHE A 248 8.34 -11.24 5.46
N ALA A 249 7.43 -10.66 4.67
CA ALA A 249 7.56 -10.57 3.22
C ALA A 249 7.46 -9.12 2.75
N GLU A 250 8.13 -8.85 1.65
CA GLU A 250 8.10 -7.55 0.97
C GLU A 250 7.04 -7.50 -0.13
N TYR A 251 6.63 -6.33 -0.57
CA TYR A 251 6.08 -6.19 -1.92
C TYR A 251 7.21 -6.10 -2.95
N ALA A 252 6.92 -6.40 -4.22
CA ALA A 252 7.88 -6.21 -5.31
C ALA A 252 8.45 -4.78 -5.36
N PHE A 253 7.67 -3.79 -4.93
CA PHE A 253 8.06 -2.39 -4.68
C PHE A 253 9.28 -2.24 -3.79
N ASP A 254 9.31 -2.97 -2.67
CA ASP A 254 10.32 -2.77 -1.62
C ASP A 254 11.72 -3.18 -2.08
N LYS A 255 11.82 -4.06 -3.10
CA LYS A 255 13.09 -4.41 -3.77
C LYS A 255 13.84 -3.18 -4.30
N LEU A 256 13.09 -2.16 -4.70
CA LEU A 256 13.64 -0.94 -5.29
C LEU A 256 13.97 0.12 -4.23
N LEU A 257 13.73 -0.15 -2.94
CA LEU A 257 13.95 0.81 -1.87
C LEU A 257 15.31 0.66 -1.20
N TYR A 258 15.92 1.79 -0.91
CA TYR A 258 17.25 1.89 -0.31
C TYR A 258 17.22 2.92 0.80
N PHE A 259 17.94 2.62 1.89
CA PHE A 259 18.22 3.62 2.92
C PHE A 259 19.51 4.37 2.59
N VAL A 260 19.55 5.63 2.98
CA VAL A 260 20.75 6.46 3.00
C VAL A 260 21.35 6.40 4.40
N ASP A 261 22.60 5.92 4.49
CA ASP A 261 23.32 5.92 5.75
C ASP A 261 24.00 7.27 6.03
N SER A 262 24.59 7.41 7.23
CA SER A 262 25.23 8.66 7.66
C SER A 262 26.43 9.08 6.80
N ASN A 263 26.99 8.16 6.01
CA ASN A 263 28.09 8.43 5.08
C ASN A 263 27.57 8.70 3.66
N ASN A 264 26.26 8.88 3.49
CA ASN A 264 25.59 9.06 2.22
C ASN A 264 25.75 7.85 1.27
N SER A 265 26.01 6.66 1.83
CA SER A 265 25.98 5.40 1.08
C SER A 265 24.57 4.83 1.09
N THR A 266 24.20 4.16 0.01
CA THR A 266 22.90 3.49 -0.10
C THR A 266 23.01 2.01 0.22
N LYS A 267 21.97 1.45 0.84
CA LYS A 267 21.88 0.01 1.12
C LYS A 267 20.43 -0.47 0.89
N PRO A 268 20.23 -1.65 0.30
CA PRO A 268 18.88 -2.14 -0.02
C PRO A 268 18.07 -2.39 1.25
N LEU A 269 16.81 -1.97 1.23
CA LEU A 269 15.86 -2.24 2.31
C LEU A 269 15.63 -3.75 2.47
N SER A 270 15.73 -4.53 1.38
CA SER A 270 15.69 -5.99 1.42
C SER A 270 16.75 -6.66 2.28
N SER A 271 17.93 -6.04 2.46
CA SER A 271 18.93 -6.58 3.39
C SER A 271 18.43 -6.54 4.84
N ILE A 272 17.58 -5.56 5.18
CA ILE A 272 16.99 -5.42 6.50
C ILE A 272 15.85 -6.44 6.67
N THR A 273 15.00 -6.65 5.67
CA THR A 273 13.99 -7.72 5.71
C THR A 273 14.61 -9.09 5.98
N THR A 274 15.74 -9.42 5.33
CA THR A 274 16.50 -10.65 5.62
C THR A 274 16.95 -10.70 7.07
N SER A 275 17.42 -9.58 7.63
CA SER A 275 17.80 -9.51 9.05
C SER A 275 16.59 -9.71 9.97
N LEU A 276 15.45 -9.07 9.71
CA LEU A 276 14.24 -9.22 10.52
C LEU A 276 13.69 -10.65 10.52
N ASN A 277 13.89 -11.39 9.42
CA ASN A 277 13.54 -12.80 9.30
C ASN A 277 14.43 -13.74 10.14
N SER A 278 15.48 -13.23 10.79
CA SER A 278 16.29 -13.98 11.76
C SER A 278 15.68 -13.98 13.17
N PHE A 279 14.62 -13.18 13.41
CA PHE A 279 13.91 -13.08 14.69
C PHE A 279 13.53 -14.46 15.27
N ALA A 280 12.98 -15.32 14.43
CA ALA A 280 12.67 -16.70 14.76
C ALA A 280 12.78 -17.56 13.50
N ASN A 281 12.93 -18.88 13.68
CA ASN A 281 12.92 -19.79 12.54
C ASN A 281 11.61 -19.62 11.74
N SER A 282 11.71 -19.64 10.41
CA SER A 282 10.53 -19.75 9.56
C SER A 282 9.72 -20.96 10.03
N ASN A 283 8.44 -20.76 10.32
CA ASN A 283 7.53 -21.79 10.84
C ASN A 283 7.57 -22.03 12.36
N THR A 284 7.90 -21.01 13.15
CA THR A 284 7.80 -21.05 14.62
C THR A 284 6.39 -20.76 15.08
N SER A 285 5.92 -21.40 16.15
CA SER A 285 4.67 -21.03 16.83
C SER A 285 5.00 -20.60 18.26
N PHE A 286 4.48 -19.46 18.69
CA PHE A 286 4.57 -19.00 20.07
C PHE A 286 3.32 -19.44 20.83
N ASN A 287 3.43 -19.71 22.12
CA ASN A 287 2.31 -20.19 22.93
C ASN A 287 1.19 -19.16 23.05
N SER A 288 1.54 -17.87 23.02
CA SER A 288 0.61 -16.77 23.17
C SER A 288 1.10 -15.55 22.40
N LEU A 289 0.22 -14.56 22.22
CA LEU A 289 0.64 -13.25 21.73
C LEU A 289 1.60 -12.55 22.71
N LEU A 290 1.47 -12.82 24.02
CA LEU A 290 2.40 -12.29 25.02
C LEU A 290 3.81 -12.87 24.86
N ASP A 291 3.91 -14.18 24.62
CA ASP A 291 5.19 -14.85 24.37
C ASP A 291 5.85 -14.31 23.10
N PHE A 292 5.06 -14.08 22.05
CA PHE A 292 5.53 -13.40 20.84
C PHE A 292 6.02 -11.98 21.16
N ALA A 293 5.25 -11.19 21.89
CA ALA A 293 5.56 -9.79 22.21
C ALA A 293 6.84 -9.67 23.05
N ASN A 294 7.00 -10.52 24.07
CA ASN A 294 8.19 -10.59 24.90
C ASN A 294 9.42 -11.02 24.10
N SER A 295 9.27 -12.06 23.27
CA SER A 295 10.35 -12.53 22.39
C SER A 295 10.78 -11.43 21.42
N TRP A 296 9.82 -10.75 20.77
CA TRP A 296 10.09 -9.64 19.87
C TRP A 296 10.81 -8.50 20.58
N TYR A 297 10.30 -8.07 21.74
CA TYR A 297 10.89 -6.96 22.51
C TYR A 297 12.37 -7.20 22.89
N LYS A 298 12.75 -8.45 23.18
CA LYS A 298 14.15 -8.81 23.52
C LYS A 298 15.05 -8.98 22.30
N SER A 299 14.48 -9.12 21.11
CA SER A 299 15.21 -9.47 19.91
C SER A 299 16.09 -8.31 19.40
N GLY A 300 17.17 -8.64 18.69
CA GLY A 300 17.97 -7.63 17.99
C GLY A 300 17.21 -7.03 16.80
N GLU A 301 16.28 -7.80 16.25
CA GLU A 301 15.40 -7.45 15.14
C GLU A 301 14.43 -6.33 15.52
N TYR A 302 13.93 -6.29 16.75
CA TYR A 302 13.15 -5.16 17.26
C TYR A 302 13.94 -3.84 17.20
N LYS A 303 15.19 -3.85 17.64
CA LYS A 303 16.06 -2.65 17.56
C LYS A 303 16.28 -2.23 16.11
N THR A 304 16.53 -3.20 15.23
CA THR A 304 16.68 -2.96 13.79
C THR A 304 15.41 -2.33 13.21
N ALA A 305 14.23 -2.84 13.55
CA ALA A 305 12.94 -2.30 13.12
C ALA A 305 12.67 -0.88 13.65
N SER A 306 13.13 -0.55 14.86
CA SER A 306 13.10 0.82 15.41
C SER A 306 14.05 1.77 14.70
N ASP A 307 15.23 1.31 14.29
CA ASP A 307 16.17 2.11 13.50
C ASP A 307 15.56 2.43 12.11
N VAL A 308 14.89 1.46 11.48
CA VAL A 308 14.15 1.70 10.21
C VAL A 308 13.01 2.70 10.43
N TYR A 309 12.27 2.61 11.53
CA TYR A 309 11.23 3.60 11.83
C TYR A 309 11.79 5.02 11.84
N THR A 310 12.94 5.22 12.48
CA THR A 310 13.60 6.53 12.51
C THR A 310 13.91 7.04 11.11
N LYS A 311 14.40 6.17 10.21
CA LYS A 311 14.64 6.47 8.80
C LYS A 311 13.35 6.75 8.02
N ALA A 312 12.28 6.04 8.32
CA ALA A 312 10.98 6.20 7.66
C ALA A 312 10.22 7.48 8.07
N VAL A 313 10.71 8.19 9.09
CA VAL A 313 10.18 9.48 9.55
C VAL A 313 11.24 10.60 9.57
N THR A 314 12.37 10.37 8.90
CA THR A 314 13.42 11.37 8.68
C THR A 314 13.55 11.65 7.18
N GLY A 315 13.38 12.91 6.80
CA GLY A 315 13.41 13.33 5.40
C GLY A 315 14.66 12.88 4.64
N PHE A 316 14.46 12.40 3.41
CA PHE A 316 15.50 11.99 2.46
C PHE A 316 16.34 10.77 2.86
N ASP A 317 15.96 10.06 3.92
CA ASP A 317 16.69 8.88 4.38
C ASP A 317 16.31 7.59 3.65
N ILE A 318 15.20 7.59 2.88
CA ILE A 318 14.78 6.47 2.04
C ILE A 318 14.49 6.96 0.61
N LEU A 319 15.05 6.27 -0.37
CA LEU A 319 14.85 6.54 -1.79
C LEU A 319 14.55 5.27 -2.59
N ALA A 320 13.96 5.45 -3.77
CA ALA A 320 13.87 4.44 -4.80
C ALA A 320 15.08 4.46 -5.73
N MET A 321 15.60 3.29 -6.08
CA MET A 321 16.68 3.10 -7.05
C MET A 321 16.29 2.04 -8.09
N VAL A 322 16.63 2.30 -9.35
CA VAL A 322 16.44 1.36 -10.47
C VAL A 322 17.75 1.26 -11.22
N ASN A 323 18.23 0.03 -11.45
CA ASN A 323 19.54 -0.23 -12.08
C ASN A 323 20.70 0.50 -11.37
N ASN A 324 20.68 0.51 -10.02
CA ASN A 324 21.64 1.19 -9.16
C ASN A 324 21.70 2.73 -9.31
N GLU A 325 20.70 3.33 -9.97
CA GLU A 325 20.59 4.77 -10.12
C GLU A 325 19.41 5.31 -9.30
N PRO A 326 19.58 6.41 -8.52
CA PRO A 326 18.49 7.07 -7.83
C PRO A 326 17.35 7.48 -8.78
N VAL A 327 16.12 7.37 -8.29
CA VAL A 327 14.90 7.72 -9.03
C VAL A 327 14.14 8.83 -8.32
N PHE A 328 13.68 8.60 -7.09
CA PHE A 328 13.10 9.65 -6.23
C PHE A 328 13.23 9.32 -4.75
N TYR A 329 13.14 10.34 -3.90
CA TYR A 329 12.99 10.17 -2.46
C TYR A 329 11.55 9.84 -2.09
N LEU A 330 11.37 9.01 -1.06
CA LEU A 330 10.04 8.68 -0.54
C LEU A 330 9.59 9.69 0.51
N GLU A 331 8.27 9.79 0.69
CA GLU A 331 7.66 10.56 1.76
C GLU A 331 8.06 9.98 3.12
N THR A 332 8.91 10.74 3.82
CA THR A 332 9.55 10.37 5.08
C THR A 332 9.51 11.53 6.09
N PHE A 333 8.70 12.57 5.86
CA PHE A 333 8.53 13.70 6.79
C PHE A 333 7.30 13.53 7.71
N LEU A 334 6.46 12.52 7.47
CA LEU A 334 5.32 12.21 8.32
C LEU A 334 5.79 11.56 9.63
N ASN A 335 5.72 12.32 10.73
CA ASN A 335 6.03 11.86 12.08
C ASN A 335 4.84 12.14 13.03
N PRO A 336 4.15 11.11 13.56
CA PRO A 336 4.48 9.69 13.42
C PRO A 336 4.28 9.13 12.01
N PHE A 337 4.96 8.02 11.71
CA PHE A 337 4.73 7.21 10.50
C PHE A 337 3.24 7.04 10.24
N SER A 338 2.83 7.26 8.99
CA SER A 338 1.44 7.18 8.56
C SER A 338 1.30 6.04 7.55
N SER A 339 0.84 4.88 8.04
CA SER A 339 0.56 3.73 7.17
C SER A 339 -0.41 4.12 6.04
N GLY A 340 -0.05 3.79 4.81
CA GLY A 340 -0.77 4.21 3.60
C GLY A 340 -0.34 5.58 3.03
N SER A 341 0.53 6.32 3.72
CA SER A 341 1.13 7.56 3.21
C SER A 341 2.65 7.49 3.19
N SER A 342 3.28 7.30 4.36
CA SER A 342 4.72 7.12 4.52
C SER A 342 5.21 5.96 3.66
N LEU A 343 6.27 6.19 2.88
CA LEU A 343 6.87 5.22 1.95
C LEU A 343 5.97 4.67 0.82
N CYS A 344 4.69 5.02 0.78
CA CYS A 344 3.81 4.76 -0.36
C CYS A 344 3.75 5.93 -1.34
N HIS A 345 4.36 7.07 -1.00
CA HIS A 345 4.38 8.28 -1.82
C HIS A 345 5.80 8.78 -1.99
N VAL A 346 6.00 9.64 -2.98
CA VAL A 346 7.23 10.42 -3.14
C VAL A 346 7.19 11.65 -2.23
N ASP A 347 8.37 12.17 -1.90
CA ASP A 347 8.51 13.36 -1.06
C ASP A 347 7.67 14.54 -1.57
N HIS A 348 6.71 14.99 -0.76
CA HIS A 348 5.75 16.00 -1.21
C HIS A 348 6.45 17.33 -1.52
N ALA A 349 7.24 17.86 -0.59
CA ALA A 349 7.85 19.19 -0.72
C ALA A 349 8.77 19.29 -1.94
N LYS A 350 9.47 18.20 -2.29
CA LYS A 350 10.36 18.13 -3.43
C LYS A 350 9.63 17.98 -4.76
N TYR A 351 8.51 17.26 -4.81
CA TYR A 351 7.93 16.81 -6.07
C TYR A 351 6.58 17.44 -6.46
N ALA A 352 5.84 18.08 -5.56
CA ALA A 352 4.51 18.67 -5.86
C ALA A 352 4.49 19.67 -7.03
N SER A 353 5.60 20.36 -7.28
CA SER A 353 5.75 21.34 -8.35
C SER A 353 6.67 20.89 -9.49
N SER A 354 6.97 19.59 -9.55
CA SER A 354 7.85 18.97 -10.54
C SER A 354 7.08 18.06 -11.50
N ALA A 355 7.77 17.42 -12.44
CA ALA A 355 7.17 16.39 -13.30
C ALA A 355 6.74 15.11 -12.54
N GLU A 356 7.18 14.93 -11.29
CA GLU A 356 6.89 13.75 -10.46
C GLU A 356 5.73 14.01 -9.47
N TYR A 357 4.90 15.02 -9.73
CA TYR A 357 3.83 15.47 -8.82
C TYR A 357 2.75 14.42 -8.56
N LEU A 358 2.59 13.42 -9.44
CA LEU A 358 1.46 12.49 -9.39
C LEU A 358 1.41 11.68 -8.09
N MET A 359 2.55 11.21 -7.58
CA MET A 359 2.62 10.28 -6.45
C MET A 359 2.95 10.95 -5.10
N VAL A 360 2.66 12.24 -4.95
CA VAL A 360 2.70 12.89 -3.62
C VAL A 360 1.45 12.51 -2.81
N TYR A 361 1.53 12.55 -1.47
CA TYR A 361 0.44 12.05 -0.60
C TYR A 361 -0.75 13.01 -0.45
N VAL A 362 -0.64 14.25 -0.95
CA VAL A 362 -1.70 15.27 -0.86
C VAL A 362 -2.23 15.60 -2.25
N ALA A 363 -3.55 15.49 -2.43
CA ALA A 363 -4.22 16.04 -3.59
C ALA A 363 -4.59 17.52 -3.33
N ASP A 364 -3.83 18.43 -3.93
CA ASP A 364 -4.04 19.87 -3.77
C ASP A 364 -5.36 20.32 -4.41
N LYS A 365 -6.11 21.14 -3.68
CA LYS A 365 -7.33 21.75 -4.19
C LYS A 365 -7.03 22.88 -5.15
N GLY A 366 -7.87 23.05 -6.18
CA GLY A 366 -7.67 24.06 -7.22
C GLY A 366 -6.49 23.77 -8.16
N PHE A 367 -5.92 22.57 -8.11
CA PHE A 367 -4.85 22.18 -9.00
C PHE A 367 -5.35 22.13 -10.45
N ASN A 368 -4.93 23.10 -11.26
CA ASN A 368 -5.31 23.15 -12.67
C ASN A 368 -4.34 22.31 -13.51
N ARG A 369 -4.77 21.08 -13.82
CA ARG A 369 -4.03 20.13 -14.67
C ARG A 369 -3.58 20.72 -16.00
N LYS A 370 -4.40 21.54 -16.68
CA LYS A 370 -4.04 22.12 -18.00
C LYS A 370 -2.75 22.95 -17.93
N LYS A 371 -2.49 23.60 -16.80
CA LYS A 371 -1.23 24.34 -16.57
C LYS A 371 -0.03 23.41 -16.47
N PHE A 372 -0.20 22.24 -15.84
CA PHE A 372 0.85 21.24 -15.71
C PHE A 372 1.06 20.46 -17.01
N GLU A 373 0.03 20.21 -17.81
CA GLU A 373 0.17 19.63 -19.15
C GLU A 373 1.02 20.53 -20.07
N VAL A 374 0.92 21.86 -19.94
CA VAL A 374 1.81 22.79 -20.65
C VAL A 374 3.25 22.74 -20.14
N THR A 375 3.42 22.59 -18.82
CA THR A 375 4.74 22.57 -18.17
C THR A 375 5.46 21.22 -18.36
N PHE A 376 4.68 20.13 -18.38
CA PHE A 376 5.12 18.74 -18.45
C PHE A 376 4.32 18.02 -19.55
N PRO A 377 4.68 18.21 -20.83
CA PRO A 377 3.91 17.70 -21.97
C PRO A 377 3.92 16.17 -22.09
N GLY A 378 4.71 15.47 -21.26
CA GLY A 378 4.74 14.01 -21.19
C GLY A 378 3.54 13.38 -20.45
N GLY A 379 2.64 14.19 -19.90
CA GLY A 379 1.49 13.74 -19.13
C GLY A 379 1.80 13.60 -17.63
N PRO A 380 0.84 13.05 -16.85
CA PRO A 380 0.94 13.03 -15.39
C PRO A 380 1.95 12.00 -14.85
N VAL A 381 2.35 11.00 -15.64
CA VAL A 381 3.33 9.99 -15.22
C VAL A 381 4.75 10.49 -15.51
N GLY A 382 5.41 11.03 -14.49
CA GLY A 382 6.74 11.64 -14.60
C GLY A 382 7.85 10.67 -15.05
N PRO A 383 8.96 11.18 -15.62
CA PRO A 383 10.07 10.34 -16.11
C PRO A 383 10.66 9.37 -15.07
N SER A 384 10.73 9.79 -13.81
CA SER A 384 11.27 8.97 -12.72
C SER A 384 10.26 7.90 -12.34
N LEU A 385 8.98 8.24 -12.26
CA LEU A 385 7.91 7.26 -12.08
C LEU A 385 7.87 6.23 -13.23
N LEU A 386 8.06 6.63 -14.49
CA LEU A 386 8.17 5.72 -15.63
C LEU A 386 9.34 4.73 -15.48
N ARG A 387 10.51 5.22 -15.06
CA ARG A 387 11.66 4.36 -14.75
C ARG A 387 11.34 3.38 -13.63
N PHE A 388 10.66 3.85 -12.58
CA PHE A 388 10.27 3.03 -11.44
C PHE A 388 9.32 1.89 -11.82
N VAL A 389 8.21 2.19 -12.49
CA VAL A 389 7.23 1.16 -12.91
C VAL A 389 7.82 0.20 -13.96
N SER A 390 8.75 0.66 -14.79
CA SER A 390 9.52 -0.22 -15.68
C SER A 390 10.46 -1.14 -14.88
N GLY A 391 11.10 -0.61 -13.83
CA GLY A 391 11.89 -1.39 -12.87
C GLY A 391 11.10 -2.44 -12.10
N LEU A 392 9.80 -2.18 -11.83
CA LEU A 392 8.88 -3.18 -11.26
C LEU A 392 8.59 -4.34 -12.23
N GLY A 393 8.58 -4.07 -13.54
CA GLY A 393 8.35 -5.07 -14.58
C GLY A 393 7.29 -4.70 -15.63
N TYR A 394 6.71 -3.49 -15.59
CA TYR A 394 5.76 -3.04 -16.60
C TYR A 394 6.44 -2.63 -17.90
N ALA A 395 5.93 -3.16 -19.02
CA ALA A 395 6.32 -2.66 -20.32
C ALA A 395 5.63 -1.31 -20.59
N LEU A 396 6.38 -0.37 -21.14
CA LEU A 396 5.88 0.94 -21.55
C LEU A 396 5.72 0.99 -23.07
N ASN A 397 4.94 1.96 -23.56
CA ASN A 397 4.86 2.21 -25.00
C ASN A 397 6.22 2.65 -25.56
N ALA A 398 6.46 2.35 -26.84
CA ALA A 398 7.77 2.46 -27.48
C ALA A 398 8.39 3.87 -27.43
N THR A 399 7.54 4.90 -27.27
CA THR A 399 7.93 6.31 -27.11
C THR A 399 8.81 6.56 -25.90
N HIS A 400 8.77 5.72 -24.87
CA HIS A 400 9.53 5.92 -23.63
C HIS A 400 10.93 5.28 -23.64
N ASN A 401 11.22 4.37 -24.56
CA ASN A 401 12.53 3.69 -24.70
C ASN A 401 13.08 3.09 -23.39
N LEU A 402 12.22 2.49 -22.56
CA LEU A 402 12.57 1.81 -21.32
C LEU A 402 12.25 0.32 -21.42
N THR A 403 13.18 -0.51 -20.95
CA THR A 403 13.03 -1.98 -20.95
C THR A 403 12.61 -2.45 -19.56
N PRO A 404 11.49 -3.18 -19.42
CA PRO A 404 11.05 -3.68 -18.13
C PRO A 404 12.08 -4.64 -17.53
N THR A 405 12.31 -4.51 -16.23
CA THR A 405 13.13 -5.47 -15.48
C THR A 405 12.23 -6.54 -14.89
N ARG A 406 12.35 -7.77 -15.38
CA ARG A 406 11.57 -8.93 -14.90
C ARG A 406 12.52 -10.01 -14.39
N PRO A 407 12.71 -10.13 -13.06
CA PRO A 407 13.52 -11.21 -12.51
C PRO A 407 12.86 -12.58 -12.75
N PRO A 408 13.64 -13.68 -12.77
CA PRO A 408 13.09 -15.02 -12.75
C PRO A 408 12.35 -15.27 -11.43
N LEU A 409 11.06 -15.59 -11.51
CA LEU A 409 10.21 -15.83 -10.36
C LEU A 409 9.83 -17.31 -10.25
N THR A 410 9.83 -17.82 -9.03
CA THR A 410 9.23 -19.13 -8.70
C THR A 410 8.20 -18.95 -7.60
N TYR A 411 7.18 -19.81 -7.56
CA TYR A 411 6.19 -19.74 -6.46
C TYR A 411 6.86 -20.08 -5.14
N TRP A 412 6.59 -19.28 -4.12
CA TRP A 412 7.03 -19.63 -2.78
C TRP A 412 6.29 -20.87 -2.30
N GLY A 413 7.06 -21.92 -2.00
CA GLY A 413 6.61 -23.14 -1.38
C GLY A 413 7.41 -23.37 -0.10
N PRO A 414 6.80 -23.27 1.09
CA PRO A 414 7.52 -23.57 2.33
C PRO A 414 7.95 -25.04 2.33
N SER A 415 9.16 -25.31 2.84
CA SER A 415 9.74 -26.66 2.87
C SER A 415 8.96 -27.63 3.78
N GLN A 416 8.17 -27.09 4.71
CA GLN A 416 7.29 -27.81 5.61
C GLN A 416 5.90 -27.15 5.60
N SER A 417 4.87 -27.91 5.95
CA SER A 417 3.53 -27.36 6.17
C SER A 417 3.56 -26.28 7.26
N LEU A 418 2.89 -25.17 6.99
CA LEU A 418 2.88 -24.00 7.88
C LEU A 418 2.21 -24.33 9.22
N VAL A 419 2.86 -24.02 10.34
CA VAL A 419 2.32 -24.24 11.70
C VAL A 419 1.01 -23.50 11.91
N ASN A 420 0.13 -24.07 12.73
CA ASN A 420 -1.19 -23.52 13.04
C ASN A 420 -2.11 -23.45 11.80
N THR A 421 -1.91 -24.34 10.83
CA THR A 421 -2.81 -24.53 9.68
C THR A 421 -3.43 -25.92 9.71
N PRO A 422 -4.52 -26.20 8.95
CA PRO A 422 -5.11 -27.53 8.88
C PRO A 422 -4.15 -28.65 8.47
N SER A 423 -3.11 -28.32 7.69
CA SER A 423 -2.07 -29.28 7.27
C SER A 423 -0.95 -29.46 8.30
N ASN A 424 -0.88 -28.63 9.35
CA ASN A 424 0.04 -28.76 10.48
C ASN A 424 -0.56 -28.13 11.75
N PRO A 425 -1.51 -28.83 12.41
CA PRO A 425 -2.23 -28.30 13.58
C PRO A 425 -1.45 -28.42 14.90
N SER A 426 -0.34 -29.17 14.95
CA SER A 426 0.41 -29.47 16.18
C SER A 426 1.80 -28.83 16.15
N PRO A 427 1.91 -27.52 16.45
CA PRO A 427 3.19 -26.84 16.40
C PRO A 427 4.12 -27.21 17.56
N ILE A 428 5.43 -27.10 17.31
CA ILE A 428 6.38 -26.87 18.41
C ILE A 428 6.15 -25.45 18.90
N VAL A 429 5.98 -25.31 20.22
CA VAL A 429 5.55 -24.06 20.83
C VAL A 429 6.72 -23.40 21.59
N SER A 430 7.03 -22.16 21.23
CA SER A 430 7.97 -21.28 21.92
C SER A 430 7.27 -20.54 23.06
N VAL A 431 7.88 -20.50 24.23
CA VAL A 431 7.37 -19.81 25.42
C VAL A 431 8.41 -18.79 25.86
N ASP A 432 7.99 -17.53 26.02
CA ASP A 432 8.79 -16.48 26.61
C ASP A 432 7.91 -15.60 27.51
N SER A 433 7.75 -16.06 28.74
CA SER A 433 6.96 -15.36 29.76
C SER A 433 7.71 -14.22 30.44
N ASN A 434 9.02 -14.08 30.19
CA ASN A 434 9.87 -13.14 30.91
C ASN A 434 10.01 -11.82 30.13
N GLY A 435 9.04 -10.91 30.17
CA GLY A 435 9.23 -9.62 29.51
C GLY A 435 8.18 -8.59 29.92
N PRO A 436 8.22 -7.38 29.33
CA PRO A 436 7.34 -6.30 29.74
C PRO A 436 5.90 -6.48 29.23
N ALA A 437 5.63 -7.44 28.34
CA ALA A 437 4.30 -7.66 27.80
C ALA A 437 3.36 -8.24 28.85
N HIS A 438 2.21 -7.59 29.02
CA HIS A 438 1.15 -8.02 29.93
C HIS A 438 -0.22 -7.71 29.32
N LEU A 439 -1.27 -8.42 29.76
CA LEU A 439 -2.62 -8.09 29.32
C LEU A 439 -3.03 -6.72 29.85
N PRO A 440 -3.74 -5.90 29.05
CA PRO A 440 -4.32 -4.67 29.56
C PRO A 440 -5.21 -5.01 30.76
N THR A 441 -4.97 -4.39 31.91
CA THR A 441 -5.88 -4.53 33.04
C THR A 441 -7.22 -3.96 32.63
N ALA A 442 -8.30 -4.77 32.72
CA ALA A 442 -9.65 -4.28 32.54
C ALA A 442 -9.84 -3.10 33.49
N ARG A 443 -9.94 -1.88 32.95
CA ARG A 443 -10.33 -0.73 33.76
C ARG A 443 -11.65 -1.10 34.40
N ALA A 444 -11.69 -1.12 35.73
CA ALA A 444 -12.93 -1.17 36.48
C ALA A 444 -13.88 -0.13 35.88
N SER A 445 -15.00 -0.62 35.39
CA SER A 445 -16.14 0.19 35.01
C SER A 445 -16.70 0.87 36.27
N ASP A 446 -16.14 2.03 36.63
CA ASP A 446 -16.80 2.95 37.55
C ASP A 446 -17.74 3.86 36.77
N VAL A 447 -18.99 3.40 36.78
CA VAL A 447 -20.26 4.13 36.86
C VAL A 447 -20.15 5.65 37.09
N SER A 448 -20.64 6.41 36.09
CA SER A 448 -21.37 7.70 36.16
C SER A 448 -20.70 8.88 36.90
N THR A 449 -20.53 10.10 36.37
CA THR A 449 -21.47 11.00 35.70
C THR A 449 -20.66 12.21 35.20
N SER A 450 -21.13 12.84 34.12
CA SER A 450 -20.87 14.22 33.67
C SER A 450 -19.69 14.99 34.29
N ASN A 451 -18.64 15.20 33.50
CA ASN A 451 -18.13 16.56 33.26
C ASN A 451 -17.19 16.56 32.06
N ALA A 452 -17.67 17.12 30.96
CA ALA A 452 -16.83 17.57 29.86
C ALA A 452 -15.90 18.68 30.39
N GLN A 453 -14.66 18.33 30.69
CA GLN A 453 -13.59 19.32 30.75
C GLN A 453 -12.89 19.34 29.40
N ALA A 454 -13.27 20.35 28.63
CA ALA A 454 -12.54 20.80 27.45
C ALA A 454 -11.06 20.99 27.81
N LEU A 455 -10.18 20.29 27.07
CA LEU A 455 -8.78 20.66 26.96
C LEU A 455 -8.74 22.05 26.31
N LYS A 456 -8.62 23.09 27.15
CA LYS A 456 -8.25 24.44 26.73
C LYS A 456 -6.86 24.35 26.11
N TYR A 457 -6.81 24.38 24.78
CA TYR A 457 -5.58 24.69 24.06
C TYR A 457 -5.12 26.10 24.45
N ASP A 458 -3.88 26.17 24.91
CA ASP A 458 -3.24 27.38 25.37
C ASP A 458 -3.03 28.35 24.20
N ARG A 459 -3.45 29.61 24.40
CA ARG A 459 -3.63 30.64 23.36
C ARG A 459 -2.32 31.27 22.89
N ASN A 460 -1.18 30.67 23.22
CA ASN A 460 0.17 31.21 23.01
C ASN A 460 0.82 30.83 21.67
N TRP A 461 0.22 29.93 20.88
CA TRP A 461 0.78 29.55 19.56
C TRP A 461 0.50 30.57 18.45
N LEU A 462 -0.55 31.40 18.58
CA LEU A 462 -0.87 32.44 17.59
C LEU A 462 0.07 33.68 17.67
N LEU A 463 0.70 33.93 18.82
CA LEU A 463 1.67 35.02 18.97
C LEU A 463 3.04 34.69 18.38
N ILE A 464 3.42 33.41 18.34
CA ILE A 464 4.70 32.97 17.77
C ILE A 464 4.67 32.97 16.24
N LEU A 465 3.51 32.69 15.63
CA LEU A 465 3.31 32.77 14.17
C LEU A 465 3.21 34.20 13.63
N LEU A 466 2.74 35.16 14.44
CA LEU A 466 2.70 36.57 14.04
C LEU A 466 4.06 37.27 14.16
N LEU A 467 4.94 36.80 15.05
CA LEU A 467 6.31 37.32 15.19
C LEU A 467 7.26 36.82 14.09
N SER A 468 7.04 35.63 13.52
CA SER A 468 7.88 35.12 12.42
C SER A 468 7.63 35.83 11.08
N HIS A 469 6.40 36.31 10.83
CA HIS A 469 6.08 37.11 9.64
C HIS A 469 6.60 38.56 9.74
N PHE A 470 6.75 39.13 10.94
CA PHE A 470 7.30 40.48 11.09
C PHE A 470 8.83 40.53 10.92
N LEU A 471 9.55 39.46 11.26
CA LEU A 471 11.01 39.39 11.07
C LEU A 471 11.42 39.15 9.62
N GLN A 472 10.58 38.54 8.78
CA GLN A 472 10.87 38.41 7.34
C GLN A 472 10.65 39.71 6.54
N LEU A 473 9.84 40.65 7.05
CA LEU A 473 9.63 41.96 6.41
C LEU A 473 10.75 42.98 6.70
N ILE A 474 11.55 42.78 7.75
CA ILE A 474 12.67 43.68 8.08
C ILE A 474 13.95 43.31 7.29
N TYR A 475 14.08 42.06 6.82
CA TYR A 475 15.25 41.61 6.06
C TYR A 475 15.23 41.98 4.56
N PHE A 476 14.16 42.60 4.07
CA PHE A 476 14.04 43.06 2.66
C PHE A 476 14.15 44.58 2.48
N GLN A 477 14.59 45.32 3.51
CA GLN A 477 14.85 46.77 3.41
C GLN A 477 16.20 47.22 4.00
N LEU A 478 17.23 46.37 3.96
CA LEU A 478 18.63 46.78 4.14
C LEU A 478 19.51 46.24 3.01
#